data_AF-A0A1M6Z8K4-F1
#
_entry.id   AF-A0A1M6Z8K4-F1
#
_cell.length_a   1.000
_cell.length_b   1.000
_cell.length_c   1.000
_cell.angle_alpha   90.00
_cell.angle_beta   90.00
_cell.angle_gamma   90.00
#
_symmetry.space_group_name_H-M   'P 1'
#
loop_
_entity.id
_entity.type
_entity.pdbx_description
1 polymer ?
#
loop_
_entity_poly.entity_id
_entity_poly.type
_entity_poly.pdbx_seq_one_letter_code
_entity_poly.pdbx_strand_id
1 'polypeptide(L)'
;MGELGVKALSLPLAERDMSGITMGLTRRSYERIKKELAACRRRIVAIASEDDETEQVYRLNLQLFPVSERLNDKKGFKGEEKDEK
;
A
#
# COMPACT_ATOMS: atom_id res chain seq x y z
N MET A 1 -17.20 13.01 -9.34
CA MET A 1 -16.01 12.38 -8.72
C MET A 1 -14.90 12.02 -9.72
N GLY A 2 -15.18 11.29 -10.81
CA GLY A 2 -14.12 10.86 -11.75
C GLY A 2 -13.29 12.01 -12.36
N GLU A 3 -13.95 13.05 -12.87
CA GLU A 3 -13.27 14.22 -13.44
C GLU A 3 -12.44 15.01 -12.40
N LEU A 4 -12.96 15.14 -11.16
CA LEU A 4 -12.23 15.76 -10.05
C LEU A 4 -10.95 14.98 -9.72
N GLY A 5 -11.03 13.64 -9.72
CA GLY A 5 -9.87 12.78 -9.48
C GLY A 5 -8.79 12.89 -10.56
N VAL A 6 -9.18 13.08 -11.83
CA VAL A 6 -8.22 13.30 -12.92
C VAL A 6 -7.51 14.64 -12.77
N LYS A 7 -8.25 15.71 -12.43
CA LYS A 7 -7.68 17.04 -12.17
C LYS A 7 -6.77 17.05 -10.94
N ALA A 8 -7.06 16.23 -9.92
CA ALA A 8 -6.22 16.13 -8.73
C ALA A 8 -4.80 15.59 -9.00
N LEU A 9 -4.53 14.97 -10.14
CA LEU A 9 -3.18 14.48 -10.50
C LEU A 9 -2.15 15.62 -10.62
N SER A 10 -2.59 16.85 -10.92
CA SER A 10 -1.71 18.03 -11.02
C SER A 10 -1.52 18.78 -9.70
N LEU A 11 -2.11 18.32 -8.59
CA LEU A 11 -1.94 18.95 -7.28
C LEU A 11 -0.49 18.82 -6.76
N PRO A 12 -0.03 19.76 -5.92
CA PRO A 12 1.33 19.74 -5.35
C PRO A 12 1.70 18.43 -4.66
N LEU A 13 2.97 18.03 -4.77
CA LEU A 13 3.48 16.82 -4.10
C LEU A 13 3.46 16.93 -2.58
N ALA A 14 3.54 18.15 -2.02
CA ALA A 14 3.57 18.38 -0.58
C ALA A 14 2.27 17.96 0.13
N GLU A 15 1.15 17.89 -0.60
CA GLU A 15 -0.13 17.38 -0.07
C GLU A 15 -0.18 15.84 -0.02
N ARG A 16 0.84 15.15 -0.58
CA ARG A 16 0.89 13.69 -0.59
C ARG A 16 1.62 13.19 0.65
N ASP A 17 0.89 12.52 1.54
CA ASP A 17 1.48 11.73 2.61
C ASP A 17 1.63 10.27 2.16
N MET A 18 2.87 9.80 2.05
CA MET A 18 3.20 8.43 1.65
C MET A 18 4.09 7.78 2.70
N SER A 19 3.52 6.84 3.44
CA SER A 19 4.24 5.97 4.37
C SER A 19 4.16 4.52 3.89
N GLY A 20 5.30 3.82 3.92
CA GLY A 20 5.41 2.44 3.46
C GLY A 20 6.52 1.69 4.17
N ILE A 21 6.36 0.37 4.30
CA ILE A 21 7.34 -0.52 4.93
C ILE A 21 7.46 -1.81 4.11
N THR A 22 8.67 -2.38 4.10
CA THR A 22 8.94 -3.70 3.51
C THR A 22 9.25 -4.67 4.65
N MET A 23 8.60 -5.83 4.65
CA MET A 23 8.75 -6.82 5.72
C MET A 23 8.65 -8.25 5.20
N GLY A 24 9.38 -9.17 5.85
CA GLY A 24 9.19 -10.60 5.66
C GLY A 24 7.93 -11.10 6.36
N LEU A 25 7.10 -11.87 5.67
CA LEU A 25 5.84 -12.39 6.20
C LEU A 25 5.76 -13.91 6.11
N THR A 26 5.28 -14.53 7.18
CA THR A 26 4.72 -15.89 7.08
C THR A 26 3.34 -15.84 6.41
N ARG A 27 2.90 -16.98 5.87
CA ARG A 27 1.54 -17.10 5.29
C ARG A 27 0.44 -16.76 6.31
N ARG A 28 0.62 -17.16 7.56
CA ARG A 28 -0.31 -16.86 8.67
C ARG A 28 -0.38 -15.36 8.93
N SER A 29 0.76 -14.67 9.01
CA SER A 29 0.81 -13.23 9.22
C SER A 29 0.19 -12.47 8.05
N TYR A 30 0.48 -12.88 6.80
CA TYR A 30 -0.13 -12.31 5.60
C TYR A 30 -1.67 -12.34 5.65
N GLU A 31 -2.27 -13.49 5.97
CA GLU A 31 -3.73 -13.60 6.03
C GLU A 31 -4.35 -12.76 7.17
N ARG A 32 -3.64 -12.61 8.30
CA ARG A 32 -4.06 -11.71 9.38
C ARG A 32 -4.03 -10.26 8.92
N ILE A 33 -2.93 -9.80 8.32
CA ILE A 33 -2.79 -8.43 7.81
C ILE A 33 -3.86 -8.15 6.76
N LYS A 34 -4.13 -9.09 5.84
CA LYS A 34 -5.19 -8.94 4.84
C LYS A 34 -6.56 -8.66 5.47
N LYS A 35 -6.90 -9.33 6.58
CA LYS A 35 -8.14 -9.09 7.33
C LYS A 35 -8.13 -7.70 8.00
N GLU A 36 -7.01 -7.31 8.60
CA GLU A 36 -6.85 -5.98 9.19
C GLU A 36 -7.01 -4.87 8.16
N LEU A 37 -6.39 -4.99 6.98
CA LEU A 37 -6.53 -4.03 5.89
C LEU A 37 -7.99 -3.90 5.43
N ALA A 38 -8.73 -5.01 5.36
CA ALA A 38 -10.15 -4.99 5.03
C ALA A 38 -11.01 -4.32 6.12
N ALA A 39 -10.71 -4.57 7.39
CA ALA A 39 -11.37 -3.92 8.51
C ALA A 39 -11.06 -2.41 8.57
N CYS A 40 -9.80 -2.04 8.37
CA CYS A 40 -9.33 -0.66 8.29
C CYS A 40 -10.06 0.10 7.19
N ARG A 41 -10.11 -0.44 5.97
CA ARG A 41 -10.85 0.19 4.86
C ARG A 41 -12.33 0.43 5.20
N ARG A 42 -12.99 -0.51 5.86
CA ARG A 42 -14.40 -0.33 6.28
C ARG A 42 -14.56 0.83 7.27
N ARG A 43 -13.66 0.94 8.26
CA ARG A 43 -13.67 2.06 9.21
C ARG A 43 -13.42 3.40 8.52
N ILE A 44 -12.47 3.46 7.60
CA ILE A 44 -12.16 4.68 6.85
C ILE A 44 -13.33 5.11 5.97
N VAL A 45 -14.01 4.17 5.30
CA VAL A 45 -15.20 4.50 4.50
C VAL A 45 -16.32 5.03 5.38
N ALA A 46 -16.52 4.46 6.58
CA ALA A 46 -17.49 4.98 7.53
C ALA A 46 -17.18 6.44 7.90
N ILE A 47 -15.94 6.74 8.30
CA ILE A 47 -15.49 8.11 8.59
C ILE A 47 -15.75 9.04 7.40
N ALA A 48 -15.36 8.64 6.18
CA ALA A 48 -15.55 9.45 4.98
C ALA A 48 -17.02 9.62 4.56
N SER A 49 -17.95 8.89 5.20
CA SER A 49 -19.40 8.97 4.96
C SER A 49 -20.16 9.59 6.13
N GLU A 50 -19.46 10.05 7.18
CA GLU A 50 -20.07 10.75 8.32
C GLU A 50 -20.48 12.18 7.96
N ASP A 51 -19.75 12.81 7.03
CA ASP A 51 -20.01 14.17 6.55
C ASP A 51 -20.73 14.16 5.19
N ASP A 52 -21.74 15.01 5.04
CA ASP A 52 -22.53 15.15 3.80
C ASP A 52 -21.83 16.03 2.74
N GLU A 53 -20.81 16.80 3.12
CA GLU A 53 -20.08 17.72 2.25
C GLU A 53 -18.70 17.17 1.86
N THR A 54 -18.39 17.20 0.57
CA THR A 54 -17.07 16.77 0.05
C THR A 54 -16.20 18.00 -0.26
N GLU A 55 -15.16 18.23 0.55
CA GLU A 55 -14.20 19.30 0.32
C GLU A 55 -13.21 18.97 -0.81
N GLN A 56 -12.66 17.76 -0.80
CA GLN A 56 -11.63 17.33 -1.73
C GLN A 56 -11.67 15.81 -1.96
N VAL A 57 -11.34 15.39 -3.18
CA VAL A 57 -11.31 13.96 -3.53
C VAL A 57 -9.93 13.40 -3.23
N TYR A 58 -9.86 12.50 -2.25
CA TYR A 58 -8.62 11.78 -1.89
C TYR A 58 -8.61 10.36 -2.46
N ARG A 59 -7.42 9.91 -2.87
CA ARG A 59 -7.14 8.51 -3.17
C ARG A 59 -6.35 7.90 -2.02
N LEU A 60 -6.98 7.01 -1.26
CA LEU A 60 -6.28 6.19 -0.27
C LEU A 60 -5.85 4.85 -0.89
N ASN A 61 -4.56 4.55 -0.82
CA ASN A 61 -4.00 3.27 -1.25
C ASN A 61 -3.55 2.46 -0.03
N LEU A 62 -4.09 1.25 0.12
CA LEU A 62 -3.64 0.25 1.09
C LEU A 62 -3.22 -1.00 0.31
N GLN A 63 -1.91 -1.20 0.14
CA GLN A 63 -1.37 -2.23 -0.74
C GLN A 63 -0.53 -3.24 0.05
N LEU A 64 -0.76 -4.53 -0.20
CA LEU A 64 0.05 -5.62 0.32
C LEU A 64 0.29 -6.62 -0.84
N PHE A 65 1.52 -6.67 -1.33
CA PHE A 65 1.93 -7.53 -2.42
C PHE A 65 3.36 -8.04 -2.20
N PRO A 66 3.72 -9.23 -2.73
CA PRO A 66 5.08 -9.73 -2.64
C PRO A 66 6.02 -8.88 -3.50
N VAL A 67 7.18 -8.53 -2.94
CA VAL A 67 8.29 -7.85 -3.63
C VAL A 67 9.52 -8.75 -3.78
N SER A 68 9.38 -10.02 -3.43
CA SER A 68 10.40 -11.06 -3.57
C SER A 68 9.75 -12.39 -3.95
N GLU A 69 10.57 -13.31 -4.44
CA GLU A 69 10.20 -14.73 -4.50
C GLU A 69 10.05 -15.32 -3.10
N ARG A 70 9.54 -16.55 -3.03
CA ARG A 70 9.44 -17.28 -1.76
C ARG A 70 10.83 -17.72 -1.32
N LEU A 71 11.24 -17.35 -0.11
CA LEU A 71 12.56 -17.69 0.43
C LEU A 71 12.81 -19.21 0.58
N ASN A 72 11.75 -20.02 0.58
CA ASN A 72 11.86 -21.49 0.65
C ASN A 72 11.96 -22.17 -0.72
N ASP A 73 11.73 -21.43 -1.81
CA ASP A 73 11.99 -21.93 -3.14
C ASP A 73 13.51 -21.82 -3.36
N LYS A 74 14.23 -22.94 -3.25
CA LYS A 74 15.70 -23.03 -3.43
C LYS A 74 16.17 -22.79 -4.87
N LYS A 75 15.57 -21.82 -5.58
CA LYS A 75 16.03 -21.35 -6.87
C LYS A 75 16.24 -19.84 -6.82
N GLY A 76 17.48 -19.43 -6.59
CA GLY A 76 17.93 -18.13 -7.09
C GLY A 76 18.02 -16.96 -6.10
N PHE A 77 18.74 -17.13 -4.99
CA PHE A 77 19.55 -16.02 -4.46
C PHE A 77 21.02 -16.40 -4.61
N LYS A 78 21.52 -16.39 -5.85
CA LYS A 78 22.96 -16.15 -6.08
C LYS A 78 23.11 -14.64 -6.04
N GLY A 79 23.44 -14.10 -4.87
CA GLY A 79 24.01 -12.77 -4.81
C GLY A 79 25.26 -12.79 -5.67
N GLU A 80 25.31 -11.98 -6.71
CA GLU A 80 26.57 -11.56 -7.28
C GLU A 80 27.25 -10.71 -6.22
N GLU A 81 28.02 -11.34 -5.32
CA GLU A 81 29.15 -10.68 -4.68
C GLU A 81 30.12 -10.36 -5.82
N LYS A 82 29.98 -9.17 -6.39
CA LYS A 82 31.05 -8.59 -7.19
C LYS A 82 32.20 -8.33 -6.23
N ASP A 83 33.25 -9.14 -6.40
CA ASP A 83 34.59 -8.89 -5.88
C ASP A 83 34.93 -7.40 -6.00
N GLU A 84 35.09 -6.75 -4.85
CA GLU A 84 35.73 -5.45 -4.77
C GLU A 84 36.98 -5.57 -3.90
N LYS A 85 38.08 -5.86 -4.61
CA LYS A 85 39.51 -5.73 -4.27
C LYS A 85 40.20 -6.81 -3.43
#